data_AF-A0A1I3WJK3-F1
#
_entry.id   AF-A0A1I3WJK3-F1
#
_cell.length_a   1.000
_cell.length_b   1.000
_cell.length_c   1.000
_cell.angle_alpha   90.00
_cell.angle_beta   90.00
_cell.angle_gamma   90.00
#
_symmetry.space_group_name_H-M   'P 1'
#
loop_
_entity.id
_entity.type
_entity.pdbx_description
1 polymer ?
#
loop_
_entity_poly.entity_id
_entity_poly.type
_entity_poly.pdbx_seq_one_letter_code
_entity_poly.pdbx_strand_id
1 'polypeptide(L)'
;MKEKVVHKEKAMLHILCGKIASGKSTLSAKLAQQPMTIVISEDSWLSPLYGDEMKTVSDYVHYSAKLKDVMKPHLIALLKTGISVVLDFPANTLANRNWMKEIIETAEADNCLHFLDVPDDVCLARLRLRNQSGTHDFSATDEQFELITRYFIAPQEEEGFNIVLYR
;
A
#
# COMPACT_ATOMS: atom_id res chain seq x y z
N MET A 1 14.66 -41.16 -12.59
CA MET A 1 14.38 -39.73 -12.90
C MET A 1 14.43 -38.99 -11.57
N LYS A 2 15.36 -38.05 -11.38
CA LYS A 2 15.38 -37.23 -10.15
C LYS A 2 14.33 -36.14 -10.32
N GLU A 3 13.31 -36.14 -9.47
CA GLU A 3 12.40 -34.99 -9.34
C GLU A 3 13.27 -33.76 -9.05
N LYS A 4 13.27 -32.81 -9.98
CA LYS A 4 13.74 -31.46 -9.65
C LYS A 4 12.74 -30.95 -8.63
N VAL A 5 13.15 -30.85 -7.37
CA VAL A 5 12.46 -30.01 -6.39
C VAL A 5 12.52 -28.60 -6.96
N VAL A 6 11.46 -28.19 -7.64
CA VAL A 6 11.27 -26.80 -8.03
C VAL A 6 10.97 -26.11 -6.71
N HIS A 7 11.96 -25.44 -6.13
CA HIS A 7 11.69 -24.46 -5.08
C HIS A 7 10.73 -23.45 -5.69
N LYS A 8 9.46 -23.52 -5.29
CA LYS A 8 8.48 -22.50 -5.62
C LYS A 8 8.99 -21.23 -4.96
N GLU A 9 9.37 -20.23 -5.76
CA GLU A 9 9.75 -18.92 -5.24
C GLU A 9 8.61 -18.43 -4.35
N LYS A 10 8.97 -17.95 -3.16
CA LYS A 10 7.98 -17.42 -2.23
C LYS A 10 7.35 -16.18 -2.86
N ALA A 11 6.02 -16.09 -2.75
CA ALA A 11 5.33 -14.87 -3.15
C ALA A 11 5.84 -13.70 -2.30
N MET A 12 5.87 -12.51 -2.91
CA MET A 12 6.29 -11.28 -2.24
C MET A 12 5.08 -10.39 -1.98
N LEU A 13 4.95 -9.91 -0.74
CA LEU A 13 4.11 -8.76 -0.43
C LEU A 13 4.92 -7.47 -0.58
N HIS A 14 4.62 -6.70 -1.63
CA HIS A 14 5.16 -5.36 -1.82
C HIS A 14 4.29 -4.35 -1.08
N ILE A 15 4.91 -3.61 -0.16
CA ILE A 15 4.26 -2.59 0.68
C ILE A 15 4.72 -1.21 0.21
N LEU A 16 3.78 -0.27 0.04
CA LEU A 16 4.08 1.08 -0.40
C LEU A 16 3.98 2.07 0.77
N CYS A 17 5.12 2.57 1.24
CA CYS A 17 5.18 3.56 2.30
C CYS A 17 5.61 4.92 1.74
N GLY A 18 4.77 5.94 1.90
CA GLY A 18 5.09 7.29 1.47
C GLY A 18 3.90 8.22 1.55
N LYS A 19 4.15 9.52 1.57
CA LYS A 19 3.12 10.56 1.68
C LYS A 19 2.24 10.63 0.42
N ILE A 20 1.12 11.35 0.51
CA ILE A 20 0.26 11.60 -0.66
C ILE A 20 1.10 12.22 -1.78
N ALA A 21 0.87 11.83 -3.03
CA ALA A 21 1.64 12.30 -4.20
C ALA A 21 3.16 12.03 -4.18
N SER A 22 3.67 11.15 -3.30
CA SER A 22 5.09 10.75 -3.30
C SER A 22 5.51 9.90 -4.51
N GLY A 23 4.55 9.33 -5.25
CA GLY A 23 4.80 8.47 -6.43
C GLY A 23 4.42 7.00 -6.25
N LYS A 24 3.78 6.63 -5.12
CA LYS A 24 3.35 5.26 -4.82
C LYS A 24 2.62 4.58 -5.99
N SER A 25 1.58 5.20 -6.55
CA SER A 25 0.78 4.60 -7.63
C SER A 25 1.62 4.32 -8.90
N THR A 26 2.60 5.17 -9.21
CA THR A 26 3.54 4.94 -10.32
C THR A 26 4.44 3.75 -10.05
N LEU A 27 4.96 3.62 -8.82
CA LEU A 27 5.74 2.46 -8.43
C LEU A 27 4.89 1.18 -8.41
N SER A 28 3.65 1.27 -7.92
CA SER A 28 2.68 0.19 -7.91
C SER A 28 2.47 -0.39 -9.31
N ALA A 29 2.19 0.49 -10.29
CA ALA A 29 2.01 0.11 -11.68
C ALA A 29 3.28 -0.54 -12.29
N LYS A 30 4.48 -0.11 -11.87
CA LYS A 30 5.74 -0.73 -12.30
C LYS A 30 5.93 -2.12 -11.71
N LEU A 31 5.67 -2.29 -10.41
CA LEU A 31 5.78 -3.59 -9.73
C LEU A 31 4.77 -4.60 -10.27
N ALA A 32 3.57 -4.14 -10.66
CA ALA A 32 2.52 -4.96 -11.26
C ALA A 32 2.92 -5.62 -12.60
N GLN A 33 3.97 -5.13 -13.27
CA GLN A 33 4.44 -5.70 -14.53
C GLN A 33 5.24 -7.01 -14.33
N GLN A 34 5.55 -7.36 -13.08
CA GLN A 34 6.23 -8.62 -12.77
C GLN A 34 5.30 -9.82 -12.98
N PRO A 35 5.82 -10.98 -13.41
CA PRO A 35 5.04 -12.20 -13.54
C PRO A 35 4.38 -12.58 -12.21
N MET A 36 3.14 -13.08 -12.27
CA MET A 36 2.41 -13.56 -11.08
C MET A 36 2.24 -12.49 -9.98
N THR A 37 2.22 -11.21 -10.36
CA THR A 37 2.03 -10.10 -9.43
C THR A 37 0.70 -9.38 -9.73
N ILE A 38 -0.10 -9.13 -8.70
CA ILE A 38 -1.34 -8.34 -8.82
C ILE A 38 -1.30 -7.13 -7.89
N VAL A 39 -2.01 -6.07 -8.27
CA VAL A 39 -2.22 -4.90 -7.40
C VAL A 39 -3.55 -5.04 -6.68
N ILE A 40 -3.54 -4.81 -5.37
CA ILE A 40 -4.75 -4.64 -4.58
C ILE A 40 -4.67 -3.25 -3.95
N SER A 41 -5.48 -2.33 -4.49
CA SER A 41 -5.52 -0.92 -4.09
C SER A 41 -6.71 -0.64 -3.21
N GLU A 42 -6.47 -0.01 -2.06
CA GLU A 42 -7.52 0.37 -1.10
C GLU A 42 -8.57 1.28 -1.75
N ASP A 43 -8.12 2.30 -2.47
CA ASP A 43 -8.99 3.30 -3.09
C ASP A 43 -9.93 2.67 -4.13
N SER A 44 -9.43 1.71 -4.92
CA SER A 44 -10.24 0.98 -5.91
C SER A 44 -11.36 0.14 -5.30
N TRP A 45 -11.28 -0.19 -4.01
CA TRP A 45 -12.34 -0.87 -3.28
C TRP A 45 -13.21 0.11 -2.48
N LEU A 46 -12.60 1.04 -1.74
CA LEU A 46 -13.35 1.97 -0.90
C LEU A 46 -14.22 2.94 -1.70
N SER A 47 -13.72 3.45 -2.85
CA SER A 47 -14.47 4.39 -3.68
C SER A 47 -15.83 3.83 -4.15
N PRO A 48 -15.91 2.65 -4.81
CA PRO A 48 -17.20 2.10 -5.24
C PRO A 48 -18.04 1.51 -4.09
N LEU A 49 -17.44 1.11 -2.97
CA LEU A 49 -18.19 0.49 -1.85
C LEU A 49 -18.77 1.50 -0.87
N TYR A 50 -18.04 2.60 -0.61
CA TYR A 50 -18.32 3.53 0.49
C TYR A 50 -18.08 5.00 0.13
N GLY A 51 -17.88 5.32 -1.16
CA GLY A 51 -17.50 6.67 -1.59
C GLY A 51 -18.49 7.76 -1.16
N ASP A 52 -19.78 7.48 -1.21
CA ASP A 52 -20.84 8.43 -0.82
C ASP A 52 -20.97 8.59 0.72
N GLU A 53 -20.52 7.58 1.47
CA GLU A 53 -20.53 7.54 2.93
C GLU A 53 -19.26 8.14 3.56
N MET A 54 -18.12 8.09 2.88
CA MET A 54 -16.83 8.60 3.38
C MET A 54 -16.73 10.13 3.26
N LYS A 55 -17.34 10.85 4.22
CA LYS A 55 -17.34 12.33 4.24
C LYS A 55 -16.24 12.93 5.10
N THR A 56 -15.71 12.15 6.04
CA THR A 56 -14.71 12.59 7.01
C THR A 56 -13.54 11.61 7.11
N VAL A 57 -12.43 12.04 7.73
CA VAL A 57 -11.30 11.16 8.05
C VAL A 57 -11.73 9.99 8.96
N SER A 58 -12.68 10.21 9.88
CA SER A 58 -13.17 9.14 10.76
C SER A 58 -13.95 8.08 9.97
N ASP A 59 -14.73 8.50 8.97
CA ASP A 59 -15.44 7.57 8.09
C ASP A 59 -14.44 6.72 7.32
N TYR A 60 -13.41 7.35 6.74
CA TYR A 60 -12.32 6.63 6.08
C TYR A 60 -11.66 5.60 7.01
N VAL A 61 -11.29 5.99 8.23
CA VAL A 61 -10.67 5.05 9.19
C VAL A 61 -11.59 3.86 9.49
N HIS A 62 -12.89 4.11 9.66
CA HIS A 62 -13.88 3.07 9.92
C HIS A 62 -14.06 2.10 8.75
N TYR A 63 -14.25 2.61 7.53
CA TYR A 63 -14.45 1.77 6.35
C TYR A 63 -13.16 1.09 5.88
N SER A 64 -12.01 1.74 6.01
CA SER A 64 -10.68 1.13 5.80
C SER A 64 -10.46 -0.06 6.73
N ALA A 65 -10.83 0.06 8.02
CA ALA A 65 -10.74 -1.05 8.97
C ALA A 65 -11.61 -2.25 8.52
N LYS A 66 -12.88 -2.01 8.17
CA LYS A 66 -13.77 -3.07 7.66
C LYS A 66 -13.23 -3.74 6.40
N LEU A 67 -12.69 -2.95 5.47
CA LEU A 67 -12.09 -3.49 4.24
C LEU A 67 -10.86 -4.35 4.56
N LYS A 68 -9.97 -3.88 5.44
CA LYS A 68 -8.78 -4.63 5.88
C LYS A 68 -9.14 -5.98 6.50
N ASP A 69 -10.18 -6.04 7.32
CA ASP A 69 -10.64 -7.28 7.95
C ASP A 69 -11.08 -8.32 6.92
N VAL A 70 -11.86 -7.91 5.91
CA VAL A 70 -12.31 -8.79 4.84
C VAL A 70 -11.16 -9.16 3.88
N MET A 71 -10.27 -8.21 3.59
CA MET A 71 -9.19 -8.40 2.61
C MET A 71 -8.07 -9.30 3.13
N LYS A 72 -7.75 -9.24 4.43
CA LYS A 72 -6.66 -10.02 5.07
C LYS A 72 -6.65 -11.52 4.69
N PRO A 73 -7.74 -12.29 4.86
CA PRO A 73 -7.73 -13.72 4.49
C PRO A 73 -7.49 -13.96 2.99
N HIS A 74 -7.96 -13.07 2.12
CA HIS A 74 -7.75 -13.18 0.67
C HIS A 74 -6.29 -12.90 0.29
N LEU A 75 -5.66 -11.88 0.90
CA LEU A 75 -4.23 -11.60 0.72
C LEU A 75 -3.37 -12.79 1.10
N ILE A 76 -3.64 -13.40 2.26
CA ILE A 76 -2.94 -14.58 2.74
C ILE A 76 -3.12 -15.75 1.75
N ALA A 77 -4.34 -15.99 1.27
CA ALA A 77 -4.62 -17.06 0.32
C ALA A 77 -3.84 -16.87 -0.99
N LEU A 78 -3.83 -15.67 -1.55
CA LEU A 78 -3.10 -15.35 -2.78
C LEU A 78 -1.60 -15.60 -2.62
N LEU A 79 -0.99 -15.06 -1.56
CA LEU A 79 0.42 -15.24 -1.28
C LEU A 79 0.78 -16.73 -1.11
N LYS A 80 -0.04 -17.52 -0.40
CA LYS A 80 0.16 -18.98 -0.26
C LYS A 80 0.09 -19.73 -1.59
N THR A 81 -0.67 -19.21 -2.56
CA THR A 81 -0.70 -19.80 -3.92
C THR A 81 0.48 -19.41 -4.79
N GLY A 82 1.40 -18.56 -4.31
CA GLY A 82 2.56 -18.10 -5.07
C GLY A 82 2.31 -16.84 -5.90
N ILE A 83 1.17 -16.15 -5.68
CA ILE A 83 0.87 -14.87 -6.33
C ILE A 83 1.43 -13.76 -5.46
N SER A 84 2.35 -12.98 -6.00
CA SER A 84 2.87 -11.76 -5.36
C SER A 84 1.81 -10.67 -5.39
N VAL A 85 1.80 -9.83 -4.36
CA VAL A 85 0.80 -8.76 -4.22
C VAL A 85 1.50 -7.44 -4.00
N VAL A 86 1.17 -6.45 -4.82
CA VAL A 86 1.41 -5.05 -4.52
C VAL A 86 0.22 -4.53 -3.74
N LEU A 87 0.44 -4.30 -2.45
CA LEU A 87 -0.58 -3.84 -1.53
C LEU A 87 -0.56 -2.31 -1.47
N ASP A 88 -1.39 -1.69 -2.29
CA ASP A 88 -1.57 -0.24 -2.35
C ASP A 88 -2.60 0.19 -1.29
N PHE A 89 -2.24 -0.11 -0.04
CA PHE A 89 -2.87 0.37 1.19
C PHE A 89 -1.85 1.28 1.91
N PRO A 90 -2.29 2.27 2.69
CA PRO A 90 -1.36 3.21 3.31
C PRO A 90 -0.54 2.53 4.41
N ALA A 91 0.77 2.42 4.19
CA ALA A 91 1.73 1.97 5.20
C ALA A 91 2.32 3.14 6.02
N ASN A 92 1.57 4.22 6.20
CA ASN A 92 2.01 5.46 6.84
C ASN A 92 2.00 5.40 8.38
N THR A 93 1.27 4.46 8.99
CA THR A 93 1.23 4.27 10.44
C THR A 93 1.83 2.93 10.85
N LEU A 94 2.36 2.86 12.07
CA LEU A 94 2.84 1.59 12.64
C LEU A 94 1.72 0.55 12.73
N ALA A 95 0.50 0.96 13.07
CA ALA A 95 -0.65 0.05 13.16
C ALA A 95 -0.96 -0.61 11.79
N ASN A 96 -0.94 0.16 10.70
CA ASN A 96 -1.13 -0.41 9.36
C ASN A 96 -0.01 -1.37 8.98
N ARG A 97 1.25 -1.05 9.32
CA ARG A 97 2.39 -1.93 9.05
C ARG A 97 2.35 -3.21 9.87
N ASN A 98 1.92 -3.16 11.13
CA ASN A 98 1.70 -4.36 11.95
C ASN A 98 0.64 -5.27 11.32
N TRP A 99 -0.49 -4.72 10.83
CA TRP A 99 -1.49 -5.50 10.10
C TRP A 99 -0.91 -6.17 8.84
N MET A 100 -0.07 -5.45 8.08
CA MET A 100 0.63 -6.02 6.91
C MET A 100 1.63 -7.12 7.31
N LYS A 101 2.31 -6.94 8.44
CA LYS A 101 3.26 -7.93 8.99
C LYS A 101 2.57 -9.23 9.35
N GLU A 102 1.41 -9.18 9.98
CA GLU A 102 0.60 -10.36 10.29
C GLU A 102 0.22 -11.15 9.03
N ILE A 103 -0.05 -10.47 7.91
CA ILE A 103 -0.32 -11.13 6.62
C ILE A 103 0.92 -11.87 6.13
N ILE A 104 2.09 -11.20 6.14
CA ILE A 104 3.36 -11.76 5.69
C ILE A 104 3.69 -13.02 6.50
N GLU A 105 3.60 -12.93 7.83
CA GLU A 105 3.93 -14.02 8.75
C GLU A 105 2.97 -15.20 8.58
N THR A 106 1.66 -14.95 8.49
CA THR A 106 0.66 -16.01 8.31
C THR A 106 0.76 -16.70 6.95
N ALA A 107 1.17 -15.96 5.92
CA ALA A 107 1.38 -16.48 4.57
C ALA A 107 2.75 -17.14 4.38
N GLU A 108 3.69 -16.95 5.33
CA GLU A 108 5.11 -17.30 5.19
C GLU A 108 5.77 -16.70 3.93
N ALA A 109 5.24 -15.54 3.51
CA ALA A 109 5.64 -14.84 2.30
C ALA A 109 6.93 -14.03 2.50
N ASP A 110 7.61 -13.72 1.41
CA ASP A 110 8.64 -12.69 1.43
C ASP A 110 7.96 -11.30 1.43
N ASN A 111 8.72 -10.27 1.81
CA ASN A 111 8.21 -8.90 1.85
C ASN A 111 9.24 -7.91 1.33
N CYS A 112 8.75 -6.80 0.78
CA CYS A 112 9.54 -5.63 0.44
C CYS A 112 8.74 -4.37 0.75
N LEU A 113 9.26 -3.54 1.65
CA LEU A 113 8.69 -2.24 1.97
C LEU A 113 9.40 -1.16 1.16
N HIS A 114 8.68 -0.64 0.18
CA HIS A 114 9.13 0.45 -0.67
C HIS A 114 8.86 1.78 0.03
N PHE A 115 9.88 2.41 0.59
CA PHE A 115 9.78 3.69 1.27
C PHE A 115 10.13 4.84 0.32
N LEU A 116 9.13 5.62 -0.06
CA LEU A 116 9.28 6.84 -0.85
C LEU A 116 9.42 8.05 0.10
N ASP A 117 10.66 8.41 0.38
CA ASP A 117 11.05 9.51 1.26
C ASP A 117 11.16 10.81 0.47
N VAL A 118 10.00 11.29 0.02
CA VAL A 118 9.89 12.51 -0.79
C VAL A 118 9.51 13.69 0.12
N PRO A 119 10.21 14.83 0.02
CA PRO A 119 9.89 16.04 0.79
C PRO A 119 8.44 16.52 0.64
N ASP A 120 7.92 17.18 1.67
CA ASP A 120 6.53 17.65 1.73
C ASP A 120 6.20 18.68 0.66
N ASP A 121 7.09 19.62 0.43
CA ASP A 121 6.95 20.67 -0.59
C ASP A 121 6.84 20.07 -2.01
N VAL A 122 7.64 19.05 -2.30
CA VAL A 122 7.58 18.30 -3.56
C VAL A 122 6.27 17.53 -3.68
N CYS A 123 5.85 16.83 -2.63
CA CYS A 123 4.57 16.10 -2.61
C CYS A 123 3.38 17.05 -2.82
N LEU A 124 3.38 18.19 -2.13
CA LEU A 124 2.32 19.20 -2.22
C LEU A 124 2.27 19.84 -3.62
N ALA A 125 3.42 20.17 -4.21
CA ALA A 125 3.49 20.66 -5.58
C ALA A 125 2.92 19.64 -6.58
N ARG A 126 3.26 18.35 -6.42
CA ARG A 126 2.72 17.27 -7.25
C ARG A 126 1.21 17.07 -7.05
N LEU A 127 0.72 17.17 -5.82
CA LEU A 127 -0.71 17.08 -5.51
C LEU A 127 -1.50 18.19 -6.22
N ARG A 128 -1.05 19.44 -6.11
CA ARG A 128 -1.68 20.59 -6.76
C ARG A 128 -1.72 20.44 -8.28
N LEU A 129 -0.64 19.97 -8.91
CA LEU A 129 -0.61 19.69 -10.35
C LEU A 129 -1.59 18.58 -10.76
N ARG A 130 -1.72 17.53 -9.96
CA ARG A 130 -2.70 16.44 -10.20
C ARG A 130 -4.14 16.90 -10.06
N ASN A 131 -4.43 17.73 -9.06
CA ASN A 131 -5.77 18.29 -8.87
C ASN A 131 -6.17 19.18 -10.06
N GLN A 132 -5.21 19.86 -10.69
CA GLN A 132 -5.46 20.66 -11.90
C GLN A 132 -5.72 19.81 -13.15
N SER A 133 -5.16 18.59 -13.24
CA SER A 133 -5.36 17.71 -14.40
C SER A 133 -6.69 16.96 -14.38
N GLY A 134 -7.34 16.80 -13.22
CA GLY A 134 -8.66 16.17 -13.08
C GLY A 134 -8.68 14.66 -13.35
N THR A 135 -7.53 14.00 -13.34
CA THR A 135 -7.36 12.60 -13.79
C THR A 135 -7.42 11.55 -12.68
N HIS A 136 -7.87 11.90 -11.46
CA HIS A 136 -7.77 11.00 -10.31
C HIS A 136 -9.04 10.98 -9.44
N ASP A 137 -9.32 9.78 -8.91
CA ASP A 137 -10.52 9.47 -8.10
C ASP A 137 -10.56 10.23 -6.76
N PHE A 138 -9.42 10.74 -6.29
CA PHE A 138 -9.33 11.50 -5.04
C PHE A 138 -8.52 12.79 -5.22
N SER A 139 -9.17 13.94 -5.03
CA SER A 139 -8.56 15.27 -5.07
C SER A 139 -8.35 15.79 -3.65
N ALA A 140 -7.31 15.30 -2.97
CA ALA A 140 -6.99 15.76 -1.62
C ALA A 140 -6.65 17.26 -1.61
N THR A 141 -7.15 18.00 -0.61
CA THR A 141 -6.76 19.40 -0.39
C THR A 141 -5.40 19.50 0.32
N ASP A 142 -4.82 20.69 0.32
CA ASP A 142 -3.58 20.96 1.05
C ASP A 142 -3.75 20.72 2.56
N GLU A 143 -4.91 21.08 3.13
CA GLU A 143 -5.23 20.85 4.54
C GLU A 143 -5.35 19.35 4.85
N GLN A 144 -5.97 18.59 3.95
CA GLN A 144 -6.04 17.13 4.08
C GLN A 144 -4.66 16.48 3.96
N PHE A 145 -3.81 16.99 3.05
CA PHE A 145 -2.43 16.56 2.92
C PHE A 145 -1.67 16.75 4.24
N GLU A 146 -1.75 17.95 4.82
CA GLU A 146 -1.10 18.24 6.10
C GLU A 146 -1.64 17.37 7.23
N LEU A 147 -2.97 17.23 7.34
CA LEU A 147 -3.60 16.42 8.37
C LEU A 147 -3.17 14.95 8.29
N ILE A 148 -3.19 14.35 7.10
CA ILE A 148 -2.81 12.95 6.90
C ILE A 148 -1.31 12.76 7.14
N THR A 149 -0.49 13.74 6.73
CA THR A 149 0.97 13.69 6.90
C THR A 149 1.39 13.74 8.37
N ARG A 150 0.60 14.36 9.27
CA ARG A 150 0.88 14.34 10.73
C ARG A 150 0.87 12.94 11.34
N TYR A 151 0.15 12.00 10.75
CA TYR A 151 0.12 10.61 11.19
C TYR A 151 1.24 9.76 10.57
N PHE A 152 2.03 10.32 9.65
CA PHE A 152 3.08 9.60 8.96
C PHE A 152 4.25 9.33 9.92
N ILE A 153 4.59 8.05 10.07
CA ILE A 153 5.78 7.58 10.78
C ILE A 153 6.64 6.82 9.77
N ALA A 154 7.86 7.28 9.56
CA ALA A 154 8.81 6.60 8.67
C ALA A 154 9.08 5.16 9.16
N PRO A 155 9.20 4.18 8.24
CA PRO A 155 9.50 2.81 8.61
C PRO A 155 10.89 2.72 9.26
N GLN A 156 11.02 1.90 10.30
CA GLN A 156 12.27 1.66 11.01
C GLN A 156 12.76 0.22 10.83
N GLU A 157 14.05 -0.01 11.04
CA GLU A 157 14.68 -1.34 10.87
C GLU A 157 14.10 -2.37 11.84
N GLU A 158 13.73 -1.94 13.05
CA GLU A 158 13.18 -2.81 14.12
C GLU A 158 11.83 -3.43 13.76
N GLU A 159 11.14 -2.88 12.76
CA GLU A 159 9.89 -3.44 12.23
C GLU A 159 10.13 -4.72 11.38
N GLY A 160 11.39 -5.00 11.05
CA GLY A 160 11.80 -6.25 10.39
C GLY A 160 11.30 -6.39 8.96
N PHE A 161 11.07 -5.28 8.25
CA PHE A 161 10.79 -5.28 6.81
C PHE A 161 12.09 -5.25 6.00
N ASN A 162 12.07 -5.83 4.80
CA ASN A 162 13.12 -5.55 3.82
C ASN A 162 12.83 -4.18 3.17
N ILE A 163 13.50 -3.13 3.64
CA ILE A 163 13.21 -1.76 3.20
C ILE A 163 14.03 -1.39 1.95
N VAL A 164 13.36 -0.87 0.93
CA VAL A 164 14.00 -0.22 -0.23
C VAL A 164 13.63 1.26 -0.22
N LEU A 165 14.64 2.12 -0.12
CA LEU A 165 14.48 3.57 -0.09
C LEU A 165 14.46 4.18 -1.50
N TYR A 166 13.50 5.08 -1.74
CA TYR A 166 13.36 5.90 -2.94
C TYR A 166 13.37 7.38 -2.54
N ARG A 167 14.19 8.19 -3.21
CA ARG A 167 14.32 9.64 -2.99
C ARG A 167 13.93 10.40 -4.25
#